data_AF-A0A940UTE3-F1
#
_entry.id   AF-A0A940UTE3-F1
#
_cell.length_a   1.000
_cell.length_b   1.000
_cell.length_c   1.000
_cell.angle_alpha   90.00
_cell.angle_beta   90.00
_cell.angle_gamma   90.00
#
_symmetry.space_group_name_H-M   'P 1'
#
loop_
_entity.id
_entity.type
_entity.pdbx_description
1 polymer ?
#
loop_
_entity_poly.entity_id
_entity_poly.type
_entity_poly.pdbx_seq_one_letter_code
_entity_poly.pdbx_strand_id
1 'polypeptide(L)' 'MCESNVYIREKDEEVLFFDSADVVRVEGSRVYMRNLFGEEKYYEGELEEVLLSKHKIILKSSGSPS' A
#
# COMPACT_ATOMS: atom_id res chain seq x y z
N MET A 1 2.93 16.95 -5.93
CA MET A 1 2.52 16.21 -4.73
C MET A 1 3.09 14.82 -4.91
N CYS A 2 4.06 14.43 -4.09
CA CYS A 2 4.77 13.15 -4.23
C CYS A 2 4.11 12.03 -3.39
N GLU A 3 3.16 12.42 -2.55
CA GLU A 3 2.34 11.57 -1.71
C GLU A 3 1.43 10.69 -2.57
N SER A 4 1.16 9.46 -2.10
CA SER A 4 0.29 8.51 -2.81
C SER A 4 -0.65 7.79 -1.85
N ASN A 5 -1.85 7.49 -2.34
CA ASN A 5 -2.81 6.67 -1.59
C ASN A 5 -2.49 5.19 -1.80
N VAL A 6 -2.56 4.42 -0.71
CA VAL A 6 -2.33 2.98 -0.69
C VAL A 6 -3.66 2.25 -0.62
N TYR A 7 -3.84 1.31 -1.54
CA TYR A 7 -5.04 0.49 -1.67
C TYR A 7 -4.69 -0.99 -1.50
N ILE A 8 -5.62 -1.77 -0.96
CA ILE A 8 -5.54 -3.24 -0.98
C ILE A 8 -6.37 -3.74 -2.16
N ARG A 9 -5.80 -4.64 -2.96
CA ARG A 9 -6.53 -5.37 -3.98
C ARG A 9 -7.23 -6.57 -3.35
N GLU A 10 -8.56 -6.50 -3.32
CA GLU A 10 -9.42 -7.58 -2.88
C GLU A 10 -10.26 -8.06 -4.07
N LYS A 11 -9.91 -9.23 -4.60
CA LYS A 11 -10.51 -9.78 -5.83
C LYS A 11 -10.39 -8.78 -7.00
N ASP A 12 -11.48 -8.11 -7.36
CA ASP A 12 -11.60 -7.15 -8.46
C ASP A 12 -11.75 -5.70 -7.97
N GLU A 13 -11.69 -5.45 -6.67
CA GLU A 13 -11.87 -4.12 -6.08
C GLU A 13 -10.59 -3.62 -5.39
N GLU A 14 -10.42 -2.30 -5.37
CA GLU A 14 -9.32 -1.60 -4.72
C GLU A 14 -9.84 -0.81 -3.53
N VAL A 15 -9.58 -1.29 -2.32
CA VAL A 15 -10.06 -0.68 -1.08
C VAL A 15 -9.01 0.26 -0.54
N LEU A 16 -9.37 1.54 -0.30
CA LEU A 16 -8.44 2.51 0.30
C LEU A 16 -8.06 2.06 1.72
N PHE A 17 -6.77 1.93 1.98
CA PHE A 17 -6.24 1.44 3.24
C PHE A 17 -5.49 2.50 4.03
N PHE A 18 -4.73 3.32 3.30
CA PHE A 18 -3.91 4.36 3.89
C PHE A 18 -3.79 5.53 2.91
N ASP A 19 -4.17 6.72 3.36
CA ASP A 19 -4.09 7.92 2.53
C ASP A 19 -2.77 8.65 2.70
N SER A 20 -2.38 9.43 1.69
CA SER A 20 -1.31 10.41 1.77
C SER A 20 0.05 9.86 2.23
N ALA A 21 0.41 8.65 1.80
CA ALA A 21 1.68 8.03 2.18
C ALA A 21 2.87 8.80 1.60
N ASP A 22 3.83 9.16 2.46
CA ASP A 22 5.12 9.76 2.10
C ASP A 22 6.24 8.72 2.04
N VAL A 23 6.13 7.65 2.85
CA VAL A 23 7.05 6.52 2.87
C VAL A 23 6.28 5.22 2.68
N VAL A 24 6.77 4.38 1.78
CA VAL A 24 6.37 2.97 1.66
C VAL A 24 7.62 2.12 1.58
N ARG A 25 7.72 1.11 2.45
CA ARG A 25 8.87 0.20 2.51
C ARG A 25 8.38 -1.24 2.63
N VAL A 26 8.88 -2.12 1.77
CA VAL A 26 8.67 -3.56 1.90
C VAL A 26 9.67 -4.11 2.92
N GLU A 27 9.17 -4.77 3.95
CA GLU A 27 9.93 -5.38 5.05
C GLU A 27 9.60 -6.87 5.15
N GLY A 28 10.18 -7.70 4.27
CA GLY A 28 9.88 -9.13 4.25
C GLY A 28 8.46 -9.41 3.77
N SER A 29 7.60 -9.99 4.62
CA SER A 29 6.20 -10.33 4.30
C SER A 29 5.21 -9.19 4.54
N ARG A 30 5.69 -8.02 4.96
CA ARG A 30 4.85 -6.87 5.29
C ARG A 30 5.33 -5.61 4.60
N VAL A 31 4.41 -4.66 4.49
CA VAL A 31 4.66 -3.33 3.95
C VAL A 31 4.43 -2.31 5.06
N TYR A 32 5.47 -1.54 5.37
CA TYR A 32 5.41 -0.37 6.24
C TYR A 32 5.04 0.86 5.42
N MET A 33 4.15 1.68 5.98
CA MET A 33 3.71 2.94 5.40
C MET A 33 3.71 4.04 6.45
N ARG A 34 4.03 5.26 6.04
CA ARG A 34 3.92 6.47 6.86
C ARG A 34 3.40 7.63 6.03
N ASN A 35 2.72 8.58 6.68
CA ASN A 35 2.35 9.88 6.09
C ASN A 35 3.13 11.05 6.72
N LEU A 36 2.96 12.24 6.16
CA LEU A 36 3.65 13.46 6.61
C LEU A 36 3.31 13.90 8.04
N PHE A 37 2.19 13.43 8.60
CA PHE A 37 1.78 13.71 9.97
C PHE A 37 2.39 12.73 10.99
N GLY A 38 3.15 11.74 10.51
CA GLY A 38 3.77 10.72 11.33
C GLY A 38 2.85 9.55 11.69
N GLU A 39 1.68 9.43 11.06
CA GLU A 39 0.86 8.22 11.18
C GLU A 39 1.56 7.07 10.46
N GLU A 40 1.59 5.90 11.10
CA GLU A 40 2.25 4.70 10.59
C GLU A 40 1.25 3.55 10.50
N LYS A 41 1.36 2.75 9.44
CA LYS A 41 0.64 1.47 9.30
C LYS A 41 1.54 0.38 8.76
N TYR A 42 1.19 -0.86 9.12
CA TYR A 42 1.74 -2.06 8.54
C TYR A 42 0.63 -2.86 7.86
N TYR A 43 0.97 -3.54 6.78
CA TYR A 43 0.09 -4.48 6.09
C TYR A 43 0.86 -5.76 5.77
N GLU A 44 0.34 -6.92 6.18
CA GLU A 44 0.90 -8.23 5.80
C GLU A 44 0.49 -8.54 4.36
N GLY A 45 1.45 -8.51 3.46
CA GLY A 45 1.21 -8.56 2.03
C GLY A 45 2.40 -8.11 1.19
N GLU A 46 2.17 -8.05 -0.10
CA GLU A 46 3.18 -7.72 -1.10
C GLU A 46 2.79 -6.44 -1.85
N LEU A 47 3.80 -5.67 -2.25
CA LEU A 47 3.62 -4.58 -3.20
C LEU A 47 3.28 -5.18 -4.57
N GLU A 48 2.11 -4.83 -5.11
CA GLU A 48 1.66 -5.35 -6.40
C GLU A 48 1.96 -4.37 -7.53
N GLU A 49 1.58 -3.10 -7.38
CA GLU A 49 1.71 -2.10 -8.44
C GLU A 49 1.91 -0.69 -7.87
N VAL A 50 2.69 0.14 -8.59
CA VAL A 50 2.87 1.57 -8.29
C VAL A 50 2.51 2.39 -9.53
N LEU A 51 1.42 3.14 -9.43
CA LEU A 51 0.89 4.00 -10.49
C LEU A 51 1.24 5.45 -10.20
N LEU A 52 2.47 5.85 -10.57
CA LEU A 52 3.00 7.19 -10.30
C LEU A 52 2.14 8.31 -10.88
N SER A 53 1.59 8.11 -12.09
CA SER A 53 0.71 9.09 -12.73
C SER A 53 -0.64 9.29 -12.02
N LYS A 54 -1.03 8.33 -11.18
CA LYS A 54 -2.29 8.35 -10.42
C LYS A 54 -2.07 8.57 -8.91
N HIS A 55 -0.82 8.75 -8.47
CA HIS A 55 -0.49 8.84 -7.05
C HIS A 55 -1.08 7.67 -6.24
N LYS A 56 -0.93 6.46 -6.77
CA LYS A 56 -1.59 5.26 -6.26
C LYS A 56 -0.60 4.11 -6.09
N ILE A 57 -0.66 3.46 -4.95
CA ILE A 57 0.09 2.25 -4.62
C ILE A 57 -0.93 1.14 -4.33
N ILE A 58 -0.72 -0.05 -4.89
CA ILE A 58 -1.60 -1.19 -4.68
C ILE A 58 -0.80 -2.29 -4.00
N LEU A 59 -1.35 -2.79 -2.90
CA LEU A 59 -0.86 -3.95 -2.17
C LEU A 59 -1.83 -5.11 -2.36
N LYS A 60 -1.32 -6.33 -2.34
CA LYS A 60 -2.14 -7.55 -2.32
C LYS A 60 -1.83 -8.33 -1.04
N SER A 61 -2.84 -9.01 -0.51
CA SER A 61 -2.63 -9.91 0.62
C SER A 61 -1.67 -11.02 0.23
N SER A 62 -0.78 -11.42 1.14
CA SER A 62 0.13 -12.56 0.95
C SER A 62 -0.57 -13.92 1.03
N GLY A 63 -1.90 -13.95 0.84
CA GLY A 63 -2.70 -15.16 0.86
C GLY A 63 -2.14 -16.21 -0.08
N SER A 64 -1.78 -17.37 0.47
CA SER A 64 -1.40 -18.56 -0.27
C SER A 64 -2.40 -18.81 -1.41
N PRO A 65 -1.97 -19.12 -2.64
CA PRO A 65 -2.88 -19.56 -3.68
C PRO A 65 -3.59 -20.81 -3.14
N SER A 66 -4.88 -20.68 -2.85
CA SER A 66 -5.75 -21.79 -2.42
C SER A 66 -6.30 -22.49 -3.64
#